data_AF-A0A6L8U167-F1
#
_entry.id   AF-A0A6L8U167-F1
#
_cell.length_a   1.000
_cell.length_b   1.000
_cell.length_c   1.000
_cell.angle_alpha   90.00
_cell.angle_beta   90.00
_cell.angle_gamma   90.00
#
_symmetry.space_group_name_H-M   'P 1'
#
loop_
_entity.id
_entity.type
_entity.pdbx_description
1 polymer ?
#
loop_
_entity_poly.entity_id
_entity_poly.type
_entity_poly.pdbx_seq_one_letter_code
_entity_poly.pdbx_strand_id
1 'polypeptide(L)'
;MEKYRGEIPQEYVDFTKSALLKGNARSFETLGGLLNMLNNMASYDLPADYIKKEEAFVRDLTSEKVIELANKYIDPSRMYYVVVGDAKTQLGPLEKAGLGKPVLVKN
;
A
#
# COMPACT_ATOMS: atom_id res chain seq x y z
N MET A 1 -13.27 3.37 -4.88
CA MET A 1 -12.54 2.44 -3.98
C MET A 1 -13.26 1.11 -3.81
N GLU A 2 -14.58 1.06 -3.93
CA GLU A 2 -15.37 -0.17 -3.81
C GLU A 2 -14.96 -1.29 -4.79
N LYS A 3 -14.55 -0.95 -6.02
CA LYS A 3 -14.06 -1.93 -7.00
C LYS A 3 -12.90 -2.79 -6.47
N TYR A 4 -12.03 -2.24 -5.62
CA TYR A 4 -10.90 -2.98 -5.04
C TYR A 4 -11.31 -3.97 -3.95
N ARG A 5 -12.56 -3.88 -3.47
CA ARG A 5 -13.14 -4.77 -2.46
C ARG A 5 -14.01 -5.88 -3.06
N GLY A 6 -14.20 -5.84 -4.39
CA GLY A 6 -15.00 -6.80 -5.14
C GLY A 6 -14.19 -8.03 -5.53
N GLU A 7 -14.16 -8.37 -6.81
CA GLU A 7 -13.41 -9.52 -7.32
C GLU A 7 -12.07 -9.09 -7.93
N ILE A 8 -11.05 -9.94 -7.78
CA ILE A 8 -9.76 -9.80 -8.46
C ILE A 8 -9.45 -11.10 -9.20
N PRO A 9 -9.10 -11.06 -10.50
CA PRO A 9 -8.69 -12.27 -11.21
C PRO A 9 -7.37 -12.81 -10.67
N GLN A 10 -7.26 -14.14 -10.59
CA GLN A 10 -6.07 -14.82 -10.07
C GLN A 10 -4.78 -14.43 -10.81
N GLU A 11 -4.85 -14.18 -12.12
CA GLU A 11 -3.71 -13.72 -12.92
C GLU A 11 -3.06 -12.43 -12.37
N TYR A 12 -3.87 -11.47 -11.89
CA TYR A 12 -3.34 -10.24 -11.30
C TYR A 12 -2.64 -10.53 -9.96
N VAL A 13 -3.19 -11.44 -9.16
CA VAL A 13 -2.57 -11.86 -7.90
C VAL A 13 -1.21 -12.52 -8.18
N ASP A 14 -1.16 -13.43 -9.16
CA ASP A 14 0.08 -14.15 -9.52
C ASP A 14 1.14 -13.21 -10.11
N PHE A 15 0.72 -12.24 -10.92
CA PHE A 15 1.59 -11.18 -11.40
C PHE A 15 2.15 -10.35 -10.23
N THR A 16 1.31 -9.89 -9.31
CA THR A 16 1.74 -9.12 -8.14
C THR A 16 2.69 -9.92 -7.25
N LYS A 17 2.41 -11.20 -6.98
CA LYS A 17 3.33 -12.09 -6.25
C LYS A 17 4.71 -12.14 -6.91
N SER A 18 4.72 -12.38 -8.22
CA SER A 18 5.95 -12.48 -8.99
C SER A 18 6.76 -11.18 -8.98
N ALA A 19 6.07 -10.04 -9.11
CA ALA A 19 6.70 -8.72 -9.06
C ALA A 19 7.31 -8.41 -7.69
N LEU A 20 6.58 -8.68 -6.61
CA LEU A 20 7.04 -8.43 -5.24
C LEU A 20 8.22 -9.32 -4.86
N LEU A 21 8.16 -10.63 -5.14
CA LEU A 21 9.25 -11.56 -4.83
C LEU A 21 10.54 -11.21 -5.59
N LYS A 22 10.44 -10.88 -6.88
CA LYS A 22 11.60 -10.46 -7.69
C LYS A 22 12.13 -9.09 -7.26
N GLY A 23 11.23 -8.17 -6.89
CA GLY A 23 11.61 -6.86 -6.36
C GLY A 23 12.36 -6.98 -5.04
N ASN A 24 11.91 -7.86 -4.15
CA ASN A 24 12.58 -8.12 -2.87
C ASN A 24 13.99 -8.68 -3.07
N ALA A 25 14.16 -9.67 -3.96
CA ALA A 25 15.48 -10.20 -4.29
C ALA A 25 16.44 -9.10 -4.77
N ARG A 26 15.96 -8.21 -5.66
CA ARG A 26 16.74 -7.07 -6.17
C ARG A 26 17.14 -6.07 -5.08
N SER A 27 16.26 -5.83 -4.11
CA SER A 27 16.49 -4.85 -3.03
C SER A 27 17.74 -5.16 -2.19
N PHE A 28 18.27 -6.38 -2.23
CA PHE A 28 19.45 -6.81 -1.48
C PHE A 28 20.70 -7.04 -2.33
N GLU A 29 20.66 -6.73 -3.63
CA GLU A 29 21.81 -6.92 -4.53
C GLU A 29 22.91 -5.86 -4.35
N THR A 30 22.57 -4.71 -3.75
CA THR A 30 23.51 -3.59 -3.55
C THR A 30 23.86 -3.41 -2.08
N LEU A 31 25.07 -2.90 -1.80
CA LEU A 31 25.50 -2.57 -0.44
C LEU A 31 24.56 -1.57 0.26
N GLY A 32 24.05 -0.58 -0.48
CA GLY A 32 23.07 0.38 0.06
C GLY A 32 21.74 -0.29 0.43
N GLY A 33 21.28 -1.24 -0.38
CA GLY A 33 20.11 -2.07 -0.09
C GLY A 33 20.26 -2.92 1.17
N LEU A 34 21.42 -3.57 1.33
CA LEU A 34 21.75 -4.35 2.52
C LEU A 34 21.85 -3.48 3.78
N LEU A 35 22.46 -2.29 3.68
CA LEU A 35 22.52 -1.35 4.79
C LEU A 35 21.12 -0.88 5.22
N ASN A 36 20.24 -0.57 4.25
CA ASN A 36 18.86 -0.20 4.53
C ASN A 36 18.07 -1.33 5.21
N MET A 37 18.32 -2.59 4.85
CA MET A 37 17.74 -3.75 5.53
C MET A 37 18.13 -3.77 7.01
N LEU A 38 19.42 -3.63 7.32
CA LEU A 38 19.92 -3.59 8.70
C LEU A 38 19.37 -2.39 9.48
N ASN A 39 19.28 -1.22 8.83
CA ASN A 39 18.68 -0.03 9.43
C ASN A 39 17.20 -0.25 9.78
N ASN A 40 16.43 -0.90 8.90
CA ASN A 40 15.04 -1.24 9.17
C ASN A 40 14.91 -2.23 10.33
N MET A 41 15.76 -3.27 10.35
CA MET A 41 15.80 -4.22 11.46
C MET A 41 16.04 -3.54 12.79
N ALA A 42 17.03 -2.65 12.86
CA ALA A 42 17.34 -1.91 14.08
C ALA A 42 16.24 -0.91 14.47
N SER A 43 15.65 -0.21 13.50
CA SER A 43 14.66 0.85 13.74
C SER A 43 13.32 0.30 14.22
N TYR A 44 12.93 -0.88 13.76
CA TYR A 44 11.63 -1.48 14.06
C TYR A 44 11.72 -2.78 14.88
N ASP A 45 12.92 -3.09 15.41
CA ASP A 45 13.19 -4.32 16.18
C ASP A 45 12.73 -5.59 15.44
N LEU A 46 13.04 -5.68 14.14
CA LEU A 46 12.59 -6.79 13.31
C LEU A 46 13.49 -8.02 13.54
N PRO A 47 12.89 -9.22 13.58
CA PRO A 47 13.67 -10.45 13.73
C PRO A 47 14.52 -10.69 12.47
N ALA A 48 15.65 -11.38 12.62
CA ALA A 48 16.57 -11.66 11.50
C ALA A 48 15.94 -12.43 10.32
N ASP A 49 14.80 -13.08 10.53
CA ASP A 49 14.06 -13.83 9.52
C ASP A 49 12.84 -13.09 8.94
N TYR A 50 12.66 -11.80 9.25
CA TYR A 50 11.46 -11.04 8.83
C TYR A 50 11.25 -11.06 7.32
N ILE A 51 12.33 -10.95 6.53
CA ILE A 51 12.26 -11.04 5.07
C ILE A 51 11.71 -12.39 4.61
N LYS A 52 12.14 -13.50 5.23
CA LYS A 52 11.61 -14.83 4.88
C LYS A 52 10.12 -14.95 5.22
N LYS A 53 9.70 -14.34 6.33
CA LYS A 53 8.29 -14.29 6.74
C LYS A 53 7.44 -13.48 5.75
N GLU A 54 7.95 -12.34 5.28
CA GLU A 54 7.30 -11.52 4.26
C GLU A 54 7.19 -12.28 2.92
N GLU A 55 8.25 -12.95 2.49
CA GLU A 55 8.21 -13.76 1.27
C GLU A 55 7.20 -14.92 1.36
N ALA A 56 7.15 -15.61 2.50
CA ALA A 56 6.17 -16.66 2.74
C ALA A 56 4.73 -16.10 2.66
N PHE A 57 4.49 -14.97 3.33
CA PHE A 57 3.20 -14.28 3.26
C PHE A 57 2.80 -13.94 1.82
N VAL A 58 3.72 -13.40 1.00
CA VAL A 58 3.46 -13.08 -0.40
C VAL A 58 3.16 -14.33 -1.22
N ARG A 59 3.91 -15.42 -1.03
CA ARG A 59 3.71 -16.70 -1.73
C ARG A 59 2.31 -17.27 -1.47
N ASP A 60 1.82 -17.11 -0.25
CA ASP A 60 0.55 -17.65 0.21
C ASP A 60 -0.66 -16.76 -0.12
N LEU A 61 -0.47 -15.59 -0.74
CA LEU A 61 -1.59 -14.72 -1.14
C LEU A 61 -2.57 -15.46 -2.08
N THR A 62 -3.86 -15.30 -1.86
CA THR A 62 -4.87 -15.79 -2.80
C THR A 62 -5.79 -14.64 -3.19
N SER A 63 -6.58 -14.81 -4.24
CA SER A 63 -7.61 -13.81 -4.60
C SER A 63 -8.52 -13.53 -3.40
N GLU A 64 -8.97 -14.56 -2.69
CA GLU A 64 -9.79 -14.44 -1.49
C GLU A 64 -9.07 -13.67 -0.38
N LYS A 65 -7.78 -13.96 -0.15
CA LYS A 65 -7.02 -13.27 0.89
C LYS A 65 -6.82 -11.79 0.58
N VAL A 66 -6.59 -11.46 -0.69
CA VAL A 66 -6.47 -10.07 -1.15
C VAL A 66 -7.80 -9.34 -0.93
N ILE A 67 -8.92 -9.96 -1.27
CA ILE A 67 -10.26 -9.39 -1.05
C ILE A 67 -10.60 -9.25 0.44
N GLU A 68 -10.23 -10.22 1.28
CA GLU A 68 -10.35 -10.14 2.73
C GLU A 68 -9.61 -8.90 3.28
N LEU A 69 -8.34 -8.74 2.88
CA LEU A 69 -7.51 -7.60 3.29
C LEU A 69 -8.05 -6.27 2.76
N ALA A 70 -8.49 -6.23 1.50
CA ALA A 70 -9.09 -5.05 0.90
C ALA A 70 -10.36 -4.64 1.65
N ASN A 71 -11.23 -5.58 2.01
CA ASN A 71 -12.42 -5.30 2.80
C ASN A 71 -12.10 -4.84 4.21
N LYS A 72 -11.02 -5.34 4.82
CA LYS A 72 -10.58 -4.94 6.16
C LYS A 72 -10.00 -3.52 6.20
N TYR A 73 -9.19 -3.15 5.21
CA TYR A 73 -8.39 -1.92 5.27
C TYR A 73 -8.90 -0.79 4.36
N ILE A 74 -9.65 -1.09 3.30
CA ILE A 74 -10.23 -0.07 2.40
C ILE A 74 -11.64 0.26 2.90
N ASP A 75 -11.70 1.17 3.87
CA ASP A 75 -12.95 1.77 4.34
C ASP A 75 -13.04 3.23 3.86
N PRO A 76 -13.81 3.54 2.80
CA PRO A 76 -13.95 4.90 2.28
C PRO A 76 -14.42 5.91 3.31
N SER A 77 -15.15 5.48 4.34
CA SER A 77 -15.62 6.38 5.41
C SER A 77 -14.50 6.83 6.36
N ARG A 78 -13.36 6.13 6.35
CA ARG A 78 -12.19 6.37 7.22
C ARG A 78 -10.95 6.80 6.44
N MET A 79 -11.11 7.13 5.16
CA MET A 79 -10.03 7.57 4.30
C MET A 79 -9.79 9.08 4.41
N TYR A 80 -8.52 9.47 4.42
CA TYR A 80 -8.11 10.86 4.21
C TYR A 80 -7.84 11.08 2.72
N TYR A 81 -8.49 12.09 2.15
CA TYR A 81 -8.27 12.50 0.77
C TYR A 81 -7.40 13.76 0.77
N VAL A 82 -6.18 13.63 0.23
CA VAL A 82 -5.25 14.74 0.07
C VAL A 82 -5.24 15.15 -1.39
N VAL A 83 -5.56 16.43 -1.65
CA VAL A 83 -5.56 17.02 -2.98
C VAL A 83 -4.54 18.14 -3.02
N VAL A 84 -3.58 18.04 -3.95
CA VAL A 84 -2.56 19.06 -4.16
C VAL A 84 -2.90 19.85 -5.42
N GLY A 85 -3.19 21.14 -5.28
CA GLY A 85 -3.59 21.99 -6.40
C GLY A 85 -3.92 23.43 -5.97
N ASP A 86 -4.43 24.23 -6.91
CA ASP A 86 -4.84 25.61 -6.64
C ASP A 86 -6.14 25.66 -5.83
N ALA A 87 -6.02 26.13 -4.58
CA ALA A 87 -7.17 26.25 -3.68
C ALA A 87 -8.25 27.21 -4.21
N LYS A 88 -7.89 28.24 -4.98
CA LYS A 88 -8.87 29.23 -5.49
C LYS A 88 -9.88 28.59 -6.44
N THR A 89 -9.41 27.67 -7.29
CA THR A 89 -10.25 27.00 -8.27
C THR A 89 -10.83 25.67 -7.78
N GLN A 90 -10.11 24.94 -6.92
CA GLN A 90 -10.47 23.56 -6.58
C GLN A 90 -11.23 23.41 -5.26
N LEU A 91 -11.08 24.32 -4.28
CA LEU A 91 -11.65 24.13 -2.94
C LEU A 91 -13.19 24.05 -2.95
N GLY A 92 -13.85 24.96 -3.66
CA GLY A 92 -15.32 24.97 -3.78
C GLY A 92 -15.88 23.74 -4.51
N PRO A 93 -15.34 23.36 -5.69
CA PRO A 93 -15.74 22.11 -6.35
C PRO A 93 -15.49 20.85 -5.52
N LEU A 94 -14.43 20.81 -4.70
CA LEU A 94 -14.13 19.64 -3.87
C LEU A 94 -15.20 19.36 -2.81
N GLU A 95 -15.89 20.38 -2.29
CA GLU A 95 -17.04 20.17 -1.39
C GLU A 95 -18.16 19.38 -2.07
N LYS A 96 -18.30 19.50 -3.39
CA LYS A 96 -19.31 18.76 -4.18
C LYS A 96 -18.94 17.31 -4.43
N ALA A 97 -17.72 16.89 -4.10
CA ALA A 97 -17.25 15.52 -4.31
C ALA A 97 -17.86 14.51 -3.31
N GLY A 98 -18.56 14.97 -2.27
CA GLY A 98 -19.18 14.10 -1.27
C GLY A 98 -18.18 13.45 -0.32
N LEU A 99 -16.94 13.96 -0.24
CA LEU A 99 -15.85 13.43 0.59
C LEU A 99 -15.71 14.19 1.93
N GLY A 100 -16.75 14.92 2.32
CA GLY A 100 -16.73 15.83 3.46
C GLY A 100 -16.25 17.24 3.10
N LYS A 101 -16.13 18.11 4.12
CA LYS A 101 -15.66 19.48 3.95
C LYS A 101 -14.13 19.49 3.84
N PRO A 102 -13.53 19.98 2.74
CA PRO A 102 -12.08 20.06 2.60
C PRO A 102 -11.47 20.97 3.66
N VAL A 103 -10.34 20.55 4.22
CA VAL A 103 -9.54 21.36 5.14
C VAL A 103 -8.33 21.90 4.37
N LEU A 104 -8.24 23.22 4.23
CA LEU A 104 -7.08 23.85 3.63
C LEU A 104 -5.90 23.78 4.59
N VAL A 105 -4.89 22.99 4.24
CA VAL A 105 -3.62 22.94 4.97
C VAL A 105 -2.77 24.13 4.50
N LYS A 106 -2.45 25.04 5.43
CA LYS A 106 -1.50 26.13 5.19
C LYS A 106 -0.12 25.65 5.60
N ASN A 107 0.86 25.86 4.73
CA ASN A 107 2.28 25.75 5.07
C ASN A 107 2.78 27.06 5.69
#